data_AF-V7I1I6-F1
#
_entry.id   AF-V7I1I6-F1
#
_cell.length_a   1.000
_cell.length_b   1.000
_cell.length_c   1.000
_cell.angle_alpha   90.00
_cell.angle_beta   90.00
_cell.angle_gamma   90.00
#
_symmetry.space_group_name_H-M   'P 1'
#
loop_
_entity.id
_entity.type
_entity.pdbx_description
1 polymer ?
#
loop_
_entity_poly.entity_id
_entity_poly.type
_entity_poly.pdbx_seq_one_letter_code
_entity_poly.pdbx_strand_id
1 'polypeptide(L)'
;MKETDLYEGVRKYFEERGFTVRAEVKDMDVCAVREGLIVGIELKRNFSSDLLIQGAMRQKVCDLVYIAVPKPKRIRKDRAFNSMLYLLRRLELGLLYVDIEAGEATEILEPSFYELDKARRTMVKKRTALLKEFSRRTISANTGGSSKKKLLTAYREESLKAVAYLREKGTAAPKDLKSLGIKPGLLRDNFYGWFMKVDRGVYALDEKKSEDYREYEEHIERFRSEFTDIES
;
A
#
# COMPACT_ATOMS: atom_id res chain seq x y z
N MET A 1 33.42 2.87 -13.26
CA MET A 1 32.25 2.63 -14.12
C MET A 1 31.62 3.96 -14.47
N LYS A 2 31.58 4.28 -15.76
CA LYS A 2 30.94 5.45 -16.37
C LYS A 2 29.61 5.02 -17.00
N GLU A 3 28.72 5.96 -17.25
CA GLU A 3 27.45 5.66 -17.96
C GLU A 3 27.71 5.21 -19.40
N THR A 4 28.77 5.70 -20.01
CA THR A 4 29.29 5.27 -21.33
C THR A 4 29.61 3.78 -21.39
N ASP A 5 29.92 3.13 -20.26
CA ASP A 5 30.22 1.69 -20.21
C ASP A 5 28.97 0.84 -20.52
N LEU A 6 27.76 1.43 -20.44
CA LEU A 6 26.49 0.77 -20.75
C LEU A 6 26.16 0.80 -22.25
N TYR A 7 26.75 1.74 -22.98
CA TYR A 7 26.38 2.06 -24.36
C TYR A 7 26.50 0.86 -25.30
N GLU A 8 27.63 0.15 -25.27
CA GLU A 8 27.89 -0.94 -26.23
C GLU A 8 26.88 -2.08 -26.12
N GLY A 9 26.48 -2.46 -24.89
CA GLY A 9 25.48 -3.52 -24.71
C GLY A 9 24.10 -3.12 -25.22
N VAL A 10 23.71 -1.86 -25.00
CA VAL A 10 22.44 -1.31 -25.51
C VAL A 10 22.48 -1.19 -27.04
N ARG A 11 23.58 -0.67 -27.60
CA ARG A 11 23.77 -0.52 -29.04
C ARG A 11 23.62 -1.86 -29.76
N LYS A 12 24.37 -2.88 -29.33
CA LYS A 12 24.29 -4.23 -29.91
C LYS A 12 22.87 -4.81 -29.83
N TYR A 13 22.22 -4.68 -28.66
CA TYR A 13 20.87 -5.21 -28.45
C TYR A 13 19.87 -4.67 -29.48
N PHE A 14 19.91 -3.37 -29.79
CA PHE A 14 19.01 -2.76 -30.77
C PHE A 14 19.48 -2.97 -32.22
N GLU A 15 20.79 -2.90 -32.51
CA GLU A 15 21.33 -3.17 -33.86
C GLU A 15 21.01 -4.59 -34.34
N GLU A 16 21.13 -5.60 -33.48
CA GLU A 16 20.75 -7.00 -33.77
C GLU A 16 19.26 -7.17 -34.09
N ARG A 17 18.43 -6.21 -33.65
CA ARG A 17 16.98 -6.16 -33.93
C ARG A 17 16.64 -5.28 -35.13
N GLY A 18 17.66 -4.84 -35.88
CA GLY A 18 17.53 -4.07 -37.11
C GLY A 18 17.32 -2.57 -36.90
N PHE A 19 17.64 -2.04 -35.71
CA PHE A 19 17.59 -0.60 -35.47
C PHE A 19 18.90 0.08 -35.87
N THR A 20 18.81 1.29 -36.40
CA THR A 20 19.94 2.20 -36.48
C THR A 20 20.08 2.93 -35.14
N VAL A 21 21.22 2.77 -34.48
CA VAL A 21 21.48 3.34 -33.14
C VAL A 21 22.43 4.53 -33.24
N ARG A 22 22.13 5.60 -32.50
CA ARG A 22 23.00 6.78 -32.35
C ARG A 22 23.03 7.24 -30.90
N ALA A 23 24.19 7.70 -30.44
CA ALA A 23 24.34 8.33 -29.13
C ALA A 23 24.05 9.84 -29.18
N GLU A 24 23.73 10.43 -28.03
CA GLU A 24 23.64 11.89 -27.80
C GLU A 24 22.70 12.63 -28.78
N VAL A 25 21.49 12.10 -28.98
CA VAL A 25 20.49 12.68 -29.89
C VAL A 25 19.48 13.50 -29.11
N LYS A 26 19.46 14.83 -29.29
CA LYS A 26 18.48 15.76 -28.67
C LYS A 26 18.28 15.47 -27.16
N ASP A 27 19.37 15.44 -26.42
CA ASP A 27 19.43 15.19 -24.97
C ASP A 27 19.05 13.75 -24.52
N MET A 28 18.90 12.80 -25.45
CA MET A 28 18.83 11.37 -25.12
C MET A 28 20.22 10.76 -25.18
N ASP A 29 20.54 9.91 -24.20
CA ASP A 29 21.80 9.16 -24.20
C ASP A 29 21.91 8.27 -25.44
N VAL A 30 20.84 7.53 -25.77
CA VAL A 30 20.78 6.67 -26.95
C VAL A 30 19.42 6.78 -27.63
N CYS A 31 19.44 6.85 -28.96
CA CYS A 31 18.26 6.80 -29.81
C CYS A 31 18.41 5.68 -30.83
N ALA A 32 17.41 4.81 -30.92
CA ALA A 32 17.35 3.71 -31.87
C ALA A 32 16.13 3.88 -32.79
N VAL A 33 16.34 3.82 -34.11
CA VAL A 33 15.28 4.05 -35.11
C VAL A 33 15.17 2.89 -36.08
N ARG A 34 13.94 2.43 -36.34
CA ARG A 34 13.64 1.40 -37.36
C ARG A 34 12.29 1.67 -37.99
N GLU A 35 12.23 1.82 -39.32
CA GLU A 35 10.97 2.01 -40.07
C GLU A 35 10.08 3.15 -39.52
N GLY A 36 10.70 4.22 -39.03
CA GLY A 36 9.99 5.35 -38.42
C GLY A 36 9.64 5.19 -36.94
N LEU A 37 9.81 3.99 -36.36
CA LEU A 37 9.70 3.74 -34.92
C LEU A 37 10.92 4.33 -34.20
N ILE A 38 10.69 5.23 -33.26
CA ILE A 38 11.71 5.91 -32.46
C ILE A 38 11.72 5.33 -31.05
N VAL A 39 12.87 4.77 -30.65
CA VAL A 39 13.10 4.26 -29.30
C VAL A 39 14.12 5.14 -28.59
N GLY A 40 13.72 5.78 -27.49
CA GLY A 40 14.62 6.52 -26.61
C GLY A 40 15.14 5.63 -25.49
N ILE A 41 16.43 5.68 -25.18
CA ILE A 41 17.04 4.91 -24.09
C ILE A 41 17.90 5.83 -23.22
N GLU A 42 17.56 5.89 -21.93
CA GLU A 42 18.29 6.65 -20.92
C GLU A 42 19.22 5.71 -20.11
N LEU A 43 20.49 6.06 -20.01
CA LEU A 43 21.54 5.25 -19.38
C LEU A 43 21.85 5.80 -17.98
N LYS A 44 21.79 4.94 -16.95
CA LYS A 44 22.19 5.35 -15.60
C LYS A 44 22.95 4.27 -14.86
N ARG A 45 23.89 4.69 -14.02
CA ARG A 45 24.61 3.77 -13.12
C ARG A 45 23.70 3.09 -12.09
N ASN A 46 22.63 3.76 -11.70
CA ASN A 46 21.69 3.26 -10.69
C ASN A 46 20.28 3.72 -11.06
N PHE A 47 19.29 2.99 -10.56
CA PHE A 47 17.91 3.43 -10.60
C PHE A 47 17.72 4.65 -9.68
N SER A 48 17.18 5.74 -10.21
CA SER A 48 16.91 6.99 -9.48
C SER A 48 15.61 7.65 -9.95
N SER A 49 15.10 8.60 -9.18
CA SER A 49 13.95 9.43 -9.59
C SER A 49 14.24 10.20 -10.88
N ASP A 50 15.46 10.70 -11.04
CA ASP A 50 15.85 11.51 -12.19
C ASP A 50 15.80 10.69 -13.48
N LEU A 51 16.26 9.43 -13.43
CA LEU A 51 16.17 8.50 -14.55
C LEU A 51 14.71 8.25 -14.97
N LEU A 52 13.81 8.11 -13.99
CA LEU A 52 12.38 7.94 -14.26
C LEU A 52 11.76 9.19 -14.89
N ILE A 53 12.14 10.37 -14.41
CA ILE A 53 11.68 11.64 -14.96
C ILE A 53 12.17 11.82 -16.39
N GLN A 54 13.46 11.54 -16.65
CA GLN A 54 14.04 11.59 -17.99
C GLN A 54 13.32 10.63 -18.94
N GLY A 55 13.18 9.36 -18.55
CA GLY A 55 12.45 8.36 -19.33
C GLY A 55 11.02 8.82 -19.65
N ALA A 56 10.27 9.27 -18.65
CA ALA A 56 8.90 9.76 -18.86
C ALA A 56 8.84 10.98 -19.80
N MET A 57 9.85 11.86 -19.76
CA MET A 57 9.93 13.02 -20.66
C MET A 57 10.19 12.63 -22.11
N ARG A 58 10.90 11.52 -22.37
CA ARG A 58 11.15 11.02 -23.74
C ARG A 58 9.91 10.47 -24.42
N GLN A 59 8.92 10.01 -23.66
CA GLN A 59 7.65 9.52 -24.21
C GLN A 59 6.86 10.60 -24.96
N LYS A 60 7.22 11.89 -24.81
CA LYS A 60 6.63 12.98 -25.59
C LYS A 60 7.01 12.95 -27.08
N VAL A 61 8.11 12.30 -27.42
CA VAL A 61 8.71 12.34 -28.77
C VAL A 61 9.16 10.98 -29.29
N CYS A 62 9.17 9.95 -28.45
CA CYS A 62 9.53 8.57 -28.81
C CYS A 62 8.31 7.65 -28.69
N ASP A 63 8.22 6.66 -29.56
CA ASP A 63 7.18 5.63 -29.54
C ASP A 63 7.37 4.67 -28.37
N LEU A 64 8.62 4.28 -28.11
CA LEU A 64 9.00 3.40 -27.00
C LEU A 64 10.13 4.05 -26.20
N VAL A 65 10.15 3.82 -24.89
CA VAL A 65 11.22 4.32 -24.02
C VAL A 65 11.71 3.23 -23.10
N TYR A 66 13.02 3.08 -23.03
CA TYR A 66 13.71 2.21 -22.09
C TYR A 66 14.57 3.02 -21.13
N ILE A 67 14.72 2.49 -19.92
CA ILE A 67 15.83 2.85 -19.04
C ILE A 67 16.81 1.68 -19.00
N ALA A 68 18.10 1.96 -19.00
CA ALA A 68 19.15 0.95 -18.93
C ALA A 68 20.08 1.19 -17.76
N VAL A 69 20.31 0.15 -16.97
CA VAL A 69 21.18 0.19 -15.79
C VAL A 69 22.09 -1.04 -15.74
N PRO A 70 23.22 -1.01 -15.01
CA PRO A 70 24.07 -2.18 -14.83
C PRO A 70 23.28 -3.36 -14.26
N LYS A 71 23.53 -4.54 -14.82
CA LYS A 71 23.02 -5.80 -14.29
C LYS A 71 23.55 -6.01 -12.87
N PRO A 72 22.70 -6.20 -11.86
CA PRO A 72 23.16 -6.46 -10.50
C PRO A 72 23.81 -7.85 -10.43
N LYS A 73 24.83 -8.01 -9.59
CA LYS A 73 25.52 -9.30 -9.36
C LYS A 73 24.54 -10.44 -9.03
N ARG A 74 23.43 -10.13 -8.36
CA ARG A 74 22.35 -11.06 -8.06
C ARG A 74 21.01 -10.36 -8.16
N ILE A 75 20.15 -10.82 -9.05
CA ILE A 75 18.77 -10.37 -9.14
C ILE A 75 17.95 -11.04 -8.03
N ARG A 76 17.47 -10.25 -7.07
CA ARG A 76 16.55 -10.72 -6.03
C ARG A 76 15.13 -10.35 -6.42
N LYS A 77 14.24 -11.34 -6.60
CA LYS A 77 12.81 -11.13 -6.91
C LYS A 77 12.01 -10.77 -5.66
N ASP A 78 12.52 -9.83 -4.87
CA ASP A 78 11.93 -9.40 -3.60
C ASP A 78 10.82 -8.35 -3.81
N ARG A 79 10.28 -7.84 -2.70
CA ARG A 79 9.24 -6.80 -2.74
C ARG A 79 9.74 -5.53 -3.43
N ALA A 80 10.98 -5.13 -3.22
CA ALA A 80 11.52 -3.90 -3.81
C ALA A 80 11.62 -4.02 -5.34
N PHE A 81 12.11 -5.16 -5.84
CA PHE A 81 12.16 -5.44 -7.27
C PHE A 81 10.76 -5.44 -7.91
N ASN A 82 9.78 -6.11 -7.28
CA ASN A 82 8.41 -6.12 -7.79
C ASN A 82 7.75 -4.72 -7.76
N SER A 83 8.01 -3.92 -6.72
CA SER A 83 7.53 -2.53 -6.65
C SER A 83 8.15 -1.64 -7.73
N MET A 84 9.44 -1.82 -8.02
CA MET A 84 10.14 -1.13 -9.11
C MET A 84 9.53 -1.50 -10.47
N LEU A 85 9.35 -2.80 -10.75
CA LEU A 85 8.72 -3.24 -12.00
C LEU A 85 7.28 -2.72 -12.12
N TYR A 86 6.53 -2.67 -11.01
CA TYR A 86 5.19 -2.09 -11.00
C TYR A 86 5.21 -0.60 -11.36
N LEU A 87 6.16 0.18 -10.82
CA LEU A 87 6.30 1.59 -11.16
C LEU A 87 6.64 1.80 -12.64
N LEU A 88 7.57 1.01 -13.19
CA LEU A 88 7.94 1.09 -14.59
C LEU A 88 6.77 0.74 -15.52
N ARG A 89 5.99 -0.31 -15.18
CA ARG A 89 4.74 -0.62 -15.88
C ARG A 89 3.78 0.57 -15.83
N ARG A 90 3.61 1.22 -14.68
CA ARG A 90 2.74 2.40 -14.52
C ARG A 90 3.17 3.60 -15.34
N LEU A 91 4.46 3.72 -15.59
CA LEU A 91 5.06 4.76 -16.42
C LEU A 91 5.20 4.32 -17.88
N GLU A 92 4.85 3.07 -18.23
CA GLU A 92 5.01 2.50 -19.56
C GLU A 92 6.46 2.53 -20.07
N LEU A 93 7.41 2.39 -19.14
CA LEU A 93 8.84 2.38 -19.41
C LEU A 93 9.36 0.94 -19.44
N GLY A 94 10.23 0.65 -20.41
CA GLY A 94 11.01 -0.57 -20.47
C GLY A 94 12.22 -0.55 -19.54
N LEU A 95 12.75 -1.73 -19.20
CA LEU A 95 13.97 -1.90 -18.41
C LEU A 95 14.93 -2.84 -19.11
N LEU A 96 16.14 -2.35 -19.35
CA LEU A 96 17.30 -3.14 -19.76
C LEU A 96 18.28 -3.27 -18.61
N TYR A 97 18.78 -4.48 -18.39
CA TYR A 97 19.99 -4.72 -17.61
C TYR A 97 21.17 -4.95 -18.54
N VAL A 98 22.23 -4.17 -18.33
CA VAL A 98 23.45 -4.27 -19.13
C VAL A 98 24.52 -5.00 -18.34
N ASP A 99 24.96 -6.14 -18.86
CA ASP A 99 26.15 -6.84 -18.41
C ASP A 99 27.37 -6.20 -19.06
N ILE A 100 28.08 -5.37 -18.30
CA ILE A 100 29.19 -4.54 -18.82
C ILE A 100 30.39 -5.42 -19.20
N GLU A 101 30.63 -6.52 -18.47
CA GLU A 101 31.74 -7.43 -18.76
C GLU A 101 31.49 -8.22 -20.04
N ALA A 102 30.26 -8.69 -20.25
CA ALA A 102 29.87 -9.36 -21.49
C ALA A 102 29.62 -8.38 -22.66
N GLY A 103 29.33 -7.11 -22.35
CA GLY A 103 28.89 -6.13 -23.35
C GLY A 103 27.55 -6.49 -23.96
N GLU A 104 26.63 -7.03 -23.15
CA GLU A 104 25.31 -7.52 -23.56
C GLU A 104 24.20 -6.86 -22.74
N ALA A 105 23.07 -6.52 -23.37
CA ALA A 105 21.87 -6.07 -22.67
C ALA A 105 20.79 -7.16 -22.66
N THR A 106 20.08 -7.28 -21.54
CA THR A 106 18.94 -8.17 -21.36
C THR A 106 17.70 -7.34 -21.03
N GLU A 107 16.62 -7.56 -21.76
CA GLU A 107 15.33 -6.94 -21.46
C GLU A 107 14.64 -7.64 -20.29
N ILE A 108 14.34 -6.86 -19.27
CA ILE A 108 13.65 -7.31 -18.05
C ILE A 108 12.17 -6.93 -18.10
N LEU A 109 11.87 -5.80 -18.74
CA LEU A 109 10.53 -5.29 -18.92
C LEU A 109 10.44 -4.60 -20.28
N GLU A 110 9.48 -5.04 -21.09
CA GLU A 110 9.10 -4.36 -22.32
C GLU A 110 8.19 -3.15 -22.00
N PRO A 111 8.41 -1.98 -22.64
CA PRO A 111 7.50 -0.85 -22.57
C PRO A 111 6.16 -1.26 -23.18
N SER A 112 5.08 -1.09 -22.41
CA SER A 112 3.74 -1.50 -22.83
C SER A 112 2.70 -0.62 -22.16
N PHE A 113 1.58 -0.42 -22.86
CA PHE A 113 0.45 0.36 -22.36
C PHE A 113 -0.10 -0.24 -21.06
N TYR A 114 -0.29 0.59 -20.04
CA TYR A 114 -0.76 0.15 -18.75
C TYR A 114 -2.26 0.39 -18.56
N GLU A 115 -3.03 -0.69 -18.67
CA GLU A 115 -4.47 -0.67 -18.42
C GLU A 115 -4.79 -0.52 -16.91
N LEU A 116 -4.74 0.71 -16.40
CA LEU A 116 -4.98 1.01 -14.98
C LEU A 116 -6.35 0.52 -14.49
N ASP A 117 -7.40 0.65 -15.29
CA ASP A 117 -8.74 0.22 -14.89
C ASP A 117 -8.87 -1.29 -14.84
N LYS A 118 -8.20 -2.02 -15.74
CA LYS A 118 -8.11 -3.49 -15.65
C LYS A 118 -7.38 -3.91 -14.38
N ALA A 119 -6.26 -3.27 -14.06
CA ALA A 119 -5.53 -3.53 -12.82
C ALA A 119 -6.35 -3.20 -11.55
N ARG A 120 -7.21 -2.17 -11.59
CA ARG A 120 -8.13 -1.85 -10.48
C ARG A 120 -9.22 -2.90 -10.34
N ARG A 121 -9.78 -3.39 -11.45
CA ARG A 121 -10.83 -4.43 -11.45
C ARG A 121 -10.37 -5.73 -10.79
N THR A 122 -9.13 -6.14 -10.99
CA THR A 122 -8.59 -7.35 -10.34
C THR A 122 -8.43 -7.18 -8.82
N MET A 123 -8.38 -5.94 -8.33
CA MET A 123 -8.16 -5.61 -6.92
C MET A 123 -9.44 -5.35 -6.12
N VAL A 124 -10.63 -5.57 -6.71
CA VAL A 124 -11.93 -5.33 -6.06
C VAL A 124 -12.03 -6.02 -4.70
N LYS A 125 -11.62 -7.28 -4.57
CA LYS A 125 -11.66 -8.00 -3.28
C LYS A 125 -10.83 -7.31 -2.19
N LYS A 126 -9.61 -6.85 -2.52
CA LYS A 126 -8.75 -6.12 -1.57
C LYS A 126 -9.33 -4.75 -1.24
N ARG A 127 -9.91 -4.06 -2.23
CA ARG A 127 -10.61 -2.79 -2.02
C ARG A 127 -11.80 -2.95 -1.07
N THR A 128 -12.62 -3.99 -1.26
CA THR A 128 -13.74 -4.29 -0.37
C THR A 128 -13.27 -4.64 1.04
N ALA A 129 -12.19 -5.41 1.18
CA ALA A 129 -11.59 -5.70 2.48
C ALA A 129 -11.10 -4.43 3.18
N LEU A 130 -10.43 -3.53 2.45
CA LEU A 130 -9.96 -2.24 2.96
C LEU A 130 -11.13 -1.35 3.42
N LEU A 131 -12.21 -1.27 2.62
CA LEU A 131 -13.41 -0.53 2.99
C LEU A 131 -14.07 -1.11 4.25
N LYS A 132 -14.16 -2.44 4.35
CA LYS A 132 -14.68 -3.13 5.53
C LYS A 132 -13.82 -2.87 6.77
N GLU A 133 -12.51 -2.82 6.62
CA GLU A 133 -11.60 -2.43 7.70
C GLU A 133 -11.80 -0.96 8.10
N PHE A 134 -11.90 -0.05 7.12
CA PHE A 134 -12.11 1.37 7.35
C PHE A 134 -13.43 1.63 8.08
N SER A 135 -14.55 1.04 7.64
CA SER A 135 -15.87 1.19 8.29
C SER A 135 -15.93 0.60 9.70
N ARG A 136 -14.98 -0.26 10.08
CA ARG A 136 -14.87 -0.79 11.45
C ARG A 136 -14.09 0.14 12.39
N ARG A 137 -13.44 1.18 11.88
CA ARG A 137 -12.74 2.18 12.68
C ARG A 137 -13.69 3.37 12.91
N THR A 138 -14.50 3.32 13.98
CA THR A 138 -15.46 4.40 14.29
C THR A 138 -14.80 5.63 14.90
N ILE A 139 -13.57 5.52 15.43
CA ILE A 139 -12.84 6.65 16.00
C ILE A 139 -11.52 6.90 15.26
N SER A 140 -11.46 8.05 14.58
CA SER A 140 -10.20 8.64 14.11
C SER A 140 -9.40 9.19 15.30
N ALA A 141 -8.78 8.32 16.09
CA ALA A 141 -7.86 8.74 17.16
C ALA A 141 -6.40 8.88 16.67
N ASN A 142 -6.11 8.57 15.40
CA ASN A 142 -4.75 8.57 14.88
C ASN A 142 -4.56 9.71 13.89
N THR A 143 -4.10 10.85 14.38
CA THR A 143 -3.36 11.80 13.55
C THR A 143 -2.14 11.04 13.00
N GLY A 144 -2.02 10.93 11.68
CA GLY A 144 -0.92 10.21 11.06
C GLY A 144 0.43 10.69 11.62
N GLY A 145 1.28 9.74 12.05
CA GLY A 145 2.64 10.02 12.50
C GLY A 145 2.88 10.11 14.01
N SER A 146 1.87 9.95 14.89
CA SER A 146 2.11 10.00 16.34
C SER A 146 2.45 8.63 16.94
N SER A 147 3.73 8.37 17.21
CA SER A 147 4.25 7.15 17.86
C SER A 147 4.03 7.07 19.38
N LYS A 148 3.12 7.88 19.96
CA LYS A 148 2.98 8.00 21.43
C LYS A 148 1.56 8.02 22.01
N LYS A 149 0.50 7.82 21.22
CA LYS A 149 -0.84 7.55 21.77
C LYS A 149 -1.14 6.04 21.65
N LYS A 150 -1.47 5.40 22.77
CA LYS A 150 -1.80 3.95 22.82
C LYS A 150 -2.87 3.66 21.77
N LEU A 151 -2.55 2.82 20.80
CA LEU A 151 -3.47 2.42 19.73
C LEU A 151 -4.73 1.81 20.36
N LEU A 152 -5.87 2.46 20.17
CA LEU A 152 -7.18 1.87 20.46
C LEU A 152 -7.44 0.81 19.38
N THR A 153 -7.33 -0.47 19.72
CA THR A 153 -7.70 -1.55 18.81
C THR A 153 -9.23 -1.58 18.68
N ALA A 154 -9.75 -2.08 17.56
CA ALA A 154 -11.19 -2.21 17.36
C ALA A 154 -11.87 -3.00 18.49
N TYR A 155 -11.20 -4.02 19.04
CA TYR A 155 -11.71 -4.79 20.18
C TYR A 155 -11.78 -3.96 21.47
N ARG A 156 -10.79 -3.07 21.72
CA ARG A 156 -10.82 -2.17 22.88
C ARG A 156 -11.93 -1.15 22.75
N GLU A 157 -12.14 -0.59 21.56
CA GLU A 157 -13.26 0.32 21.28
C GLU A 157 -14.61 -0.37 21.52
N GLU A 158 -14.80 -1.58 20.96
CA GLU A 158 -16.00 -2.40 21.20
C GLU A 158 -16.21 -2.70 22.70
N SER A 159 -15.11 -2.94 23.45
CA SER A 159 -15.18 -3.18 24.89
C SER A 159 -15.57 -1.92 25.67
N LEU A 160 -15.03 -0.74 25.31
CA LEU A 160 -15.38 0.54 25.93
C LEU A 160 -16.83 0.94 25.63
N LYS A 161 -17.33 0.68 24.41
CA LYS A 161 -18.76 0.86 24.07
C LYS A 161 -19.65 -0.02 24.95
N ALA A 162 -19.26 -1.28 25.16
CA ALA A 162 -19.99 -2.18 26.06
C ALA A 162 -19.95 -1.69 27.53
N VAL A 163 -18.83 -1.11 27.98
CA VAL A 163 -18.73 -0.46 29.29
C VAL A 163 -19.70 0.71 29.42
N ALA A 164 -19.73 1.61 28.43
CA ALA A 164 -20.65 2.75 28.40
C ALA A 164 -22.11 2.29 28.48
N TYR A 165 -22.49 1.28 27.69
CA TYR A 165 -23.85 0.73 27.71
C TYR A 165 -24.21 0.11 29.07
N LEU A 166 -23.30 -0.66 29.67
CA LEU A 166 -23.52 -1.28 30.98
C LEU A 166 -23.57 -0.27 32.13
N ARG A 167 -22.85 0.86 32.05
CA ARG A 167 -22.98 1.95 33.04
C ARG A 167 -24.37 2.56 33.03
N GLU A 168 -24.99 2.68 31.86
CA GLU A 168 -26.33 3.26 31.71
C GLU A 168 -27.44 2.27 32.07
N LYS A 169 -27.36 1.02 31.59
CA LYS A 169 -28.43 0.01 31.75
C LYS A 169 -28.23 -0.95 32.93
N GLY A 170 -27.06 -0.91 33.58
CA GLY A 170 -26.65 -1.80 34.68
C GLY A 170 -26.28 -3.21 34.24
N THR A 171 -27.11 -3.84 33.39
CA THR A 171 -26.86 -5.19 32.85
C THR A 171 -27.08 -5.25 31.34
N ALA A 172 -26.42 -6.21 30.69
CA ALA A 172 -26.56 -6.44 29.26
C ALA A 172 -26.47 -7.92 28.91
N ALA A 173 -27.18 -8.30 27.86
CA ALA A 173 -27.08 -9.60 27.20
C ALA A 173 -26.38 -9.48 25.83
N PRO A 174 -25.84 -10.58 25.27
CA PRO A 174 -25.25 -10.60 23.94
C PRO A 174 -26.13 -10.04 22.81
N LYS A 175 -27.46 -10.11 22.97
CA LYS A 175 -28.42 -9.53 22.02
C LYS A 175 -28.39 -8.00 22.03
N ASP A 176 -28.16 -7.38 23.18
CA ASP A 176 -28.16 -5.93 23.36
C ASP A 176 -26.90 -5.33 22.74
N LEU A 177 -25.76 -6.03 22.84
CA LEU A 177 -24.54 -5.67 22.12
C LEU A 177 -24.73 -5.73 20.60
N LYS A 178 -25.49 -6.71 20.12
CA LYS A 178 -25.77 -6.86 18.68
C LYS A 178 -26.52 -5.66 18.13
N SER A 179 -27.50 -5.10 18.86
CA SER A 179 -28.21 -3.88 18.47
C SER A 179 -27.29 -2.66 18.37
N LEU A 180 -26.18 -2.65 19.09
CA LEU A 180 -25.17 -1.58 19.06
C LEU A 180 -24.07 -1.82 18.01
N GLY A 181 -24.21 -2.86 17.19
CA GLY A 181 -23.17 -3.26 16.22
C GLY A 181 -21.92 -3.88 16.86
N ILE A 182 -21.96 -4.23 18.15
CA ILE A 182 -20.88 -4.88 18.89
C ILE A 182 -21.00 -6.40 18.73
N LYS A 183 -19.87 -7.11 18.72
CA LYS A 183 -19.87 -8.58 18.67
C LYS A 183 -20.56 -9.19 19.90
N PRO A 184 -21.56 -10.08 19.72
CA PRO A 184 -22.27 -10.71 20.84
C PRO A 184 -21.37 -11.54 21.77
N GLY A 185 -20.25 -12.07 21.25
CA GLY A 185 -19.29 -12.85 22.01
C GLY A 185 -18.46 -12.04 23.01
N LEU A 186 -18.40 -10.71 22.88
CA LEU A 186 -17.46 -9.87 23.63
C LEU A 186 -17.57 -10.02 25.15
N LEU A 187 -18.80 -10.04 25.69
CA LEU A 187 -19.03 -10.21 27.14
C LEU A 187 -18.60 -11.60 27.65
N ARG A 188 -18.66 -12.62 26.79
CA ARG A 188 -18.24 -13.98 27.12
C ARG A 188 -16.73 -14.14 27.00
N ASP A 189 -16.16 -13.62 25.92
CA ASP A 189 -14.74 -13.70 25.61
C ASP A 189 -13.93 -12.90 26.64
N ASN A 190 -14.49 -11.76 27.10
CA ASN A 190 -14.05 -10.98 28.26
C ASN A 190 -12.52 -10.82 28.37
N PHE A 191 -11.85 -10.54 27.25
CA PHE A 191 -10.39 -10.52 27.16
C PHE A 191 -9.71 -9.63 28.22
N TYR A 192 -10.35 -8.53 28.62
CA TYR A 192 -9.84 -7.61 29.64
C TYR A 192 -10.34 -7.90 31.06
N GLY A 193 -11.28 -8.82 31.23
CA GLY A 193 -11.86 -9.13 32.54
C GLY A 193 -12.81 -8.07 33.10
N TRP A 194 -13.30 -7.13 32.29
CA TRP A 194 -14.16 -6.01 32.74
C TRP A 194 -15.61 -6.41 33.02
N PHE A 195 -16.04 -7.57 32.54
CA PHE A 195 -17.43 -8.02 32.62
C PHE A 195 -17.55 -9.23 33.54
N MET A 196 -18.63 -9.30 34.32
CA MET A 196 -18.95 -10.45 35.15
C MET A 196 -20.33 -10.99 34.80
N LYS A 197 -20.46 -12.32 34.78
CA LYS A 197 -21.73 -12.99 34.52
C LYS A 197 -22.55 -13.02 35.81
N VAL A 198 -23.72 -12.37 35.79
CA VAL A 198 -24.63 -12.28 36.95
C VAL A 198 -25.80 -13.24 36.85
N ASP A 199 -26.18 -13.65 35.63
CA ASP A 199 -27.20 -14.68 35.37
C ASP A 199 -26.96 -15.37 34.02
N ARG A 200 -27.80 -16.33 33.63
CA ARG A 200 -27.73 -17.06 32.36
C ARG A 200 -27.85 -16.11 31.17
N GLY A 201 -26.69 -15.70 30.66
CA GLY A 201 -26.58 -14.82 29.49
C GLY A 201 -26.70 -13.34 29.81
N VAL A 202 -26.66 -12.98 31.09
CA VAL A 202 -26.71 -11.60 31.58
C VAL A 202 -25.39 -11.25 32.26
N TYR A 203 -24.85 -10.09 31.91
CA TYR A 203 -23.55 -9.61 32.38
C TYR A 203 -23.68 -8.21 32.96
N ALA A 204 -22.83 -7.91 33.94
CA ALA A 204 -22.65 -6.60 34.55
C ALA A 204 -21.16 -6.19 34.48
N LEU A 205 -20.86 -4.94 34.85
CA LEU A 205 -19.47 -4.51 35.03
C LEU A 205 -18.88 -5.08 36.31
N ASP A 206 -17.61 -5.50 36.24
CA ASP A 206 -16.83 -5.77 37.44
C ASP A 206 -16.28 -4.44 37.97
N GLU A 207 -16.88 -3.95 39.05
CA GLU A 207 -16.50 -2.68 39.70
C GLU A 207 -15.02 -2.66 40.12
N LYS A 208 -14.44 -3.83 40.42
CA LYS A 208 -13.01 -3.92 40.80
C LYS A 208 -12.06 -3.59 39.66
N LYS A 209 -12.58 -3.51 38.43
CA LYS A 209 -11.82 -3.24 37.20
C LYS A 209 -12.04 -1.82 36.66
N SER A 210 -12.73 -0.95 37.40
CA SER A 210 -13.02 0.42 36.96
C SER A 210 -11.77 1.23 36.61
N GLU A 211 -10.66 0.98 37.30
CA GLU A 211 -9.39 1.67 37.06
C GLU A 211 -8.77 1.31 35.69
N ASP A 212 -9.02 0.10 35.18
CA ASP A 212 -8.40 -0.41 33.95
C ASP A 212 -8.81 0.38 32.69
N TYR A 213 -9.95 1.07 32.74
CA TYR A 213 -10.48 1.87 31.64
C TYR A 213 -10.69 3.35 31.98
N ARG A 214 -10.18 3.80 33.14
CA ARG A 214 -10.28 5.20 33.59
C ARG A 214 -9.60 6.19 32.64
N GLU A 215 -8.49 5.78 32.01
CA GLU A 215 -7.80 6.61 31.02
C GLU A 215 -8.63 6.86 29.74
N TYR A 216 -9.76 6.17 29.57
CA TYR A 216 -10.66 6.29 28.42
C TYR A 216 -12.03 6.89 28.78
N GLU A 217 -12.15 7.55 29.94
CA GLU A 217 -13.42 8.09 30.44
C GLU A 217 -14.11 9.02 29.43
N GLU A 218 -13.35 9.89 28.76
CA GLU A 218 -13.88 10.77 27.70
C GLU A 218 -14.52 10.00 26.53
N HIS A 219 -13.94 8.85 26.17
CA HIS A 219 -14.51 7.98 25.13
C HIS A 219 -15.77 7.27 25.61
N ILE A 220 -15.78 6.83 26.87
CA ILE A 220 -16.94 6.16 27.48
C ILE A 220 -18.13 7.11 27.55
N GLU A 221 -17.93 8.35 28.00
CA GLU A 221 -19.00 9.36 28.05
C GLU A 221 -19.51 9.74 26.66
N ARG A 222 -18.64 9.83 25.66
CA ARG A 222 -19.07 10.05 24.27
C ARG A 222 -19.95 8.91 23.75
N PHE A 223 -19.59 7.65 24.02
CA PHE A 223 -20.44 6.52 23.62
C PHE A 223 -21.76 6.51 24.37
N ARG A 224 -21.74 6.90 25.64
CA ARG A 224 -22.93 6.99 26.47
C ARG A 224 -23.93 8.00 25.91
N SER A 225 -23.48 9.19 25.47
CA SER A 225 -24.38 10.17 24.83
C SER A 225 -25.00 9.64 23.53
N GLU A 226 -24.29 8.81 22.77
CA GLU A 226 -24.82 8.17 21.56
C GLU A 226 -25.96 7.16 21.86
N PHE A 227 -26.06 6.64 23.09
CA PHE A 227 -27.13 5.73 23.50
C PHE A 227 -28.36 6.44 24.05
N THR A 228 -28.19 7.61 24.66
CA THR A 228 -29.31 8.42 25.19
C THR A 228 -30.17 9.00 24.05
N ASP A 229 -29.55 9.36 22.91
CA ASP A 229 -30.24 9.93 21.74
C ASP A 229 -31.08 8.90 20.94
N ILE A 230 -30.99 7.60 21.26
CA ILE A 230 -31.76 6.53 20.57
C ILE A 230 -33.10 6.25 21.28
N GLU A 231 -33.29 6.73 22.52
CA GLU A 231 -34.51 6.53 23.32
C GLU A 231 -35.38 7.81 23.44
N SER A 232 -35.09 8.86 22.67
CA SER A 232 -35.93 10.08 22.53
C SER A 232 -36.56 10.20 21.16
#